data_AF-A0A6P1NDS0-F1
#
_entry.id   AF-A0A6P1NDS0-F1
#
_cell.length_a   1.000
_cell.length_b   1.000
_cell.length_c   1.000
_cell.angle_alpha   90.00
_cell.angle_beta   90.00
_cell.angle_gamma   90.00
#
_symmetry.space_group_name_H-M   'P 1'
#
loop_
_entity.id
_entity.type
_entity.pdbx_description
1 polymer ?
#
loop_
_entity_poly.entity_id
_entity_poly.type
_entity_poly.pdbx_seq_one_letter_code
_entity_poly.pdbx_strand_id
1 'polypeptide(L)'
;MRNVRLHKEIQRDPLYRAPWRTDEQLFLFREEMEAARRRPSLAAVAQDNAFDVLISLGGDEKTSSLIQETFGQVGPRFFDGFITPFHALIKLFETNFRDLFSTTCLYGYHEALRCRDTLLIYHNCLKLAEGESASVEIFRAQHERMKQEYNALLQEIDKICRGKSRVLFVRDWRETLHYEGSHRPLHSVAPDFKRLANAIAQRYPGLDFKILFTNYGDACVDDPRLIFFNLRTPDVCDDLKKLNAWKDMAMHLGLYIKNENMWNN
;
A
#
# COMPACT_ATOMS: atom_id res chain seq x y z
N MET A 1 14.81 21.65 29.39
CA MET A 1 13.52 21.95 30.07
C MET A 1 12.37 22.26 29.10
N ARG A 2 12.57 23.00 28.00
CA ARG A 2 11.50 23.31 27.01
C ARG A 2 10.87 22.07 26.34
N ASN A 3 11.68 21.08 25.98
CA ASN A 3 11.22 19.86 25.32
C ASN A 3 10.36 18.96 26.23
N VAL A 4 10.67 18.88 27.52
CA VAL A 4 9.89 18.10 28.50
C VAL A 4 8.50 18.70 28.72
N ARG A 5 8.39 20.03 28.72
CA ARG A 5 7.11 20.74 28.85
C ARG A 5 6.24 20.54 27.60
N LEU A 6 6.83 20.72 26.42
CA LEU A 6 6.13 20.50 25.15
C LEU A 6 5.67 19.05 25.00
N HIS A 7 6.51 18.08 25.36
CA HIS A 7 6.18 16.65 25.34
C HIS A 7 4.95 16.34 26.19
N LYS A 8 4.81 16.96 27.37
CA LYS A 8 3.62 16.83 28.22
C LYS A 8 2.37 17.50 27.61
N GLU A 9 2.55 18.55 26.82
CA GLU A 9 1.45 19.30 26.18
C GLU A 9 0.87 18.56 24.96
N ILE A 10 1.71 17.84 24.18
CA ILE A 10 1.28 17.10 22.97
C ILE A 10 1.04 15.60 23.21
N GLN A 11 1.31 15.08 24.42
CA GLN A 11 1.15 13.66 24.76
C GLN A 11 -0.29 13.13 24.59
N ARG A 12 -1.28 14.02 24.55
CA ARG A 12 -2.69 13.70 24.34
C ARG A 12 -3.16 13.92 22.90
N ASP A 13 -2.27 14.37 22.01
CA ASP A 13 -2.56 14.54 20.59
C ASP A 13 -2.61 13.15 19.92
N PRO A 14 -3.66 12.81 19.14
CA PRO A 14 -3.80 11.50 18.50
C PRO A 14 -2.64 11.11 17.57
N LEU A 15 -1.83 12.08 17.14
CA LEU A 15 -0.71 11.90 16.23
C LEU A 15 0.64 11.76 16.95
N TYR A 16 0.65 11.86 18.27
CA TYR A 16 1.85 11.81 19.09
C TYR A 16 2.53 10.43 19.11
N ARG A 17 3.85 10.38 18.90
CA ARG A 17 4.70 9.17 19.05
C ARG A 17 5.74 9.36 20.15
N ALA A 18 6.05 8.32 20.94
CA ALA A 18 7.05 8.39 22.01
C ALA A 18 8.25 7.45 21.75
N PRO A 19 9.48 7.75 22.21
CA PRO A 19 10.08 9.07 22.46
C PRO A 19 11.07 9.47 21.35
N TRP A 20 11.09 10.76 21.03
CA TRP A 20 12.10 11.38 20.17
C TRP A 20 13.44 11.46 20.90
N ARG A 21 14.53 11.06 20.24
CA ARG A 21 15.89 11.07 20.77
C ARG A 21 16.67 12.31 20.38
N THR A 22 16.22 13.08 19.38
CA THR A 22 16.89 14.30 18.89
C THR A 22 15.92 15.44 18.59
N ASP A 23 16.41 16.68 18.59
CA ASP A 23 15.63 17.88 18.24
C ASP A 23 15.19 17.89 16.77
N GLU A 24 15.95 17.24 15.90
CA GLU A 24 15.63 17.09 14.47
C GLU A 24 14.40 16.18 14.25
N GLN A 25 14.27 15.11 15.04
CA GLN A 25 13.07 14.25 15.02
C GLN A 25 11.82 15.01 15.48
N LEU A 26 11.97 15.90 16.47
CA LEU A 26 10.87 16.74 16.94
C LEU A 26 10.47 17.79 15.89
N PHE A 27 11.44 18.34 15.14
CA PHE A 27 11.18 19.29 14.07
C PHE A 27 10.45 18.63 12.89
N LEU A 28 10.93 17.48 12.42
CA LEU A 28 10.29 16.71 11.34
C LEU A 28 8.85 16.32 11.69
N PHE A 29 8.60 15.90 12.94
CA PHE A 29 7.25 15.60 13.42
C PHE A 29 6.33 16.84 13.42
N ARG A 30 6.84 18.02 13.76
CA ARG A 30 6.07 19.27 13.71
C ARG A 30 5.69 19.65 12.28
N GLU A 31 6.60 19.50 11.33
CA GLU A 31 6.29 19.75 9.91
C GLU A 31 5.25 18.75 9.40
N GLU A 32 5.35 17.48 9.76
CA GLU A 32 4.37 16.45 9.43
C GLU A 32 2.98 16.77 10.01
N MET A 33 2.93 17.24 11.26
CA MET A 33 1.71 17.69 11.93
C MET A 33 1.06 18.91 11.28
N GLU A 34 1.86 19.91 10.91
CA GLU A 34 1.36 21.10 10.23
C GLU A 34 0.90 20.78 8.81
N ALA A 35 1.62 19.91 8.10
CA ALA A 35 1.23 19.41 6.79
C ALA A 35 -0.10 18.63 6.87
N ALA A 36 -0.25 17.74 7.85
CA ALA A 36 -1.49 16.99 8.07
C ALA A 36 -2.72 17.89 8.33
N ARG A 37 -2.53 18.99 9.07
CA ARG A 37 -3.59 19.96 9.38
C ARG A 37 -3.93 20.90 8.24
N ARG A 38 -3.01 21.12 7.28
CA ARG A 38 -3.19 22.01 6.13
C ARG A 38 -3.64 21.29 4.85
N ARG A 39 -3.83 19.97 4.87
CA ARG A 39 -4.23 19.18 3.69
C ARG A 39 -5.52 19.73 3.06
N PRO A 40 -5.48 20.27 1.83
CA PRO A 40 -6.70 20.63 1.13
C PRO A 40 -7.45 19.35 0.75
N SER A 41 -8.76 19.30 1.02
CA SER A 41 -9.60 18.26 0.44
C SER A 41 -9.78 18.59 -1.04
N LEU A 42 -9.17 17.80 -1.93
CA LEU A 42 -9.55 17.85 -3.33
C LEU A 42 -11.03 17.50 -3.43
N ALA A 43 -11.84 18.48 -3.82
CA ALA A 43 -13.22 18.25 -4.18
C ALA A 43 -13.22 17.49 -5.51
N ALA A 44 -13.38 16.17 -5.44
CA ALA A 44 -13.59 15.37 -6.64
C ALA A 44 -15.03 15.61 -7.12
N VAL A 45 -15.17 16.05 -8.36
CA VAL A 45 -16.45 16.02 -9.08
C VAL A 45 -16.81 14.54 -9.24
N ALA A 46 -17.99 14.15 -8.76
CA ALA A 46 -18.48 12.78 -8.85
C ALA A 46 -18.50 12.32 -10.32
N GLN A 47 -17.50 11.55 -10.72
CA GLN A 47 -17.51 10.73 -11.93
C GLN A 47 -18.05 9.35 -11.55
N ASP A 48 -18.84 8.76 -12.43
CA ASP A 48 -19.30 7.37 -12.28
C ASP A 48 -18.10 6.41 -12.35
N ASN A 49 -17.55 6.08 -11.18
CA ASN A 49 -16.33 5.28 -11.02
C ASN A 49 -16.68 3.81 -10.73
N ALA A 50 -17.45 3.22 -11.65
CA ALA A 50 -17.77 1.79 -11.66
C ALA A 50 -16.56 0.96 -12.11
N PHE A 51 -16.19 -0.04 -11.33
CA PHE A 51 -15.13 -1.00 -11.68
C PHE A 51 -15.63 -2.44 -11.57
N ASP A 52 -15.05 -3.34 -12.35
CA ASP A 52 -15.40 -4.75 -12.31
C ASP A 52 -14.55 -5.50 -11.27
N VAL A 53 -13.30 -5.07 -11.06
CA VAL A 53 -12.36 -5.72 -10.13
C VAL A 53 -11.50 -4.68 -9.42
N LEU A 54 -11.29 -4.87 -8.11
CA LEU A 54 -10.35 -4.10 -7.29
C LEU A 54 -9.14 -4.96 -6.94
N ILE A 55 -7.93 -4.44 -7.19
CA ILE A 55 -6.67 -5.15 -6.92
C ILE A 55 -5.81 -4.28 -5.99
N SER A 56 -5.47 -4.80 -4.82
CA SER A 56 -4.48 -4.19 -3.94
C SER A 56 -3.09 -4.23 -4.60
N LEU A 57 -2.37 -3.11 -4.59
CA LEU A 57 -0.96 -3.02 -4.95
C LEU A 57 -0.04 -3.15 -3.72
N GLY A 58 -0.58 -3.65 -2.60
CA GLY A 58 0.12 -3.78 -1.32
C GLY A 58 0.30 -2.45 -0.59
N GLY A 59 1.29 -2.42 0.30
CA GLY A 59 1.66 -1.22 1.09
C GLY A 59 1.18 -1.29 2.54
N ASP A 60 0.08 -1.99 2.77
CA ASP A 60 -0.41 -2.45 4.07
C ASP A 60 -1.01 -3.85 3.87
N GLU A 61 -0.69 -4.78 4.77
CA GLU A 61 -1.26 -6.13 4.78
C GLU A 61 -2.79 -6.11 4.93
N LYS A 62 -3.34 -5.04 5.52
CA LYS A 62 -4.77 -4.87 5.73
C LYS A 62 -5.53 -4.32 4.51
N THR A 63 -4.85 -3.81 3.48
CA THR A 63 -5.51 -3.15 2.34
C THR A 63 -6.51 -4.07 1.64
N SER A 64 -6.16 -5.32 1.40
CA SER A 64 -7.07 -6.27 0.73
C SER A 64 -8.31 -6.59 1.58
N SER A 65 -8.15 -6.67 2.90
CA SER A 65 -9.29 -6.85 3.82
C SER A 65 -10.18 -5.62 3.85
N LEU A 66 -9.61 -4.41 3.88
CA LEU A 66 -10.37 -3.15 3.81
C LEU A 66 -11.14 -3.03 2.49
N ILE A 67 -10.55 -3.44 1.37
CA ILE A 67 -11.25 -3.49 0.08
C ILE A 67 -12.42 -4.46 0.17
N GLN A 68 -12.20 -5.68 0.66
CA GLN A 68 -13.24 -6.70 0.77
C GLN A 68 -14.41 -6.26 1.67
N GLU A 69 -14.12 -5.66 2.82
CA GLU A 69 -15.14 -5.18 3.77
C GLU A 69 -15.88 -3.92 3.28
N THR A 70 -15.26 -3.14 2.39
CA THR A 70 -15.84 -1.90 1.83
C THR A 70 -16.68 -2.17 0.59
N PHE A 71 -16.19 -3.04 -0.30
CA PHE A 71 -16.75 -3.26 -1.64
C PHE A 71 -17.35 -4.65 -1.85
N GLY A 72 -17.20 -5.56 -0.88
CA GLY A 72 -17.74 -6.93 -0.91
C GLY A 72 -16.92 -7.93 -1.74
N GLN A 73 -16.08 -7.45 -2.66
CA GLN A 73 -15.23 -8.30 -3.49
C GLN A 73 -13.83 -7.69 -3.62
N VAL A 74 -12.82 -8.56 -3.58
CA VAL A 74 -11.41 -8.22 -3.82
C VAL A 74 -10.87 -9.18 -4.88
N GLY A 75 -10.06 -8.66 -5.79
CA GLY A 75 -9.35 -9.47 -6.77
C GLY A 75 -8.27 -10.36 -6.12
N PRO A 76 -7.38 -10.97 -6.93
CA PRO A 76 -6.34 -11.84 -6.41
C PRO A 76 -5.49 -11.12 -5.36
N ARG A 77 -5.35 -11.74 -4.18
CA ARG A 77 -4.62 -11.24 -3.01
C ARG A 77 -3.10 -11.39 -3.16
N PHE A 78 -2.58 -11.05 -4.34
CA PHE A 78 -1.17 -11.23 -4.69
C PHE A 78 -0.25 -10.44 -3.75
N PHE A 79 -0.61 -9.23 -3.35
CA PHE A 79 0.25 -8.39 -2.53
C PHE A 79 0.12 -8.61 -1.01
N ASP A 80 -0.71 -9.54 -0.55
CA ASP A 80 -0.95 -9.75 0.90
C ASP A 80 0.26 -10.35 1.63
N GLY A 81 1.13 -11.06 0.91
CA GLY A 81 2.31 -11.68 1.51
C GLY A 81 3.55 -10.79 1.60
N PHE A 82 3.54 -9.62 0.97
CA PHE A 82 4.70 -8.73 0.92
C PHE A 82 4.37 -7.26 1.09
N ILE A 83 5.20 -6.59 1.86
CA ILE A 83 5.26 -5.14 1.83
C ILE A 83 6.17 -4.76 0.66
N THR A 84 5.58 -4.07 -0.30
CA THR A 84 6.23 -3.70 -1.56
C THR A 84 6.50 -2.21 -1.53
N PRO A 85 7.74 -1.74 -1.36
CA PRO A 85 8.04 -0.31 -1.48
C PRO A 85 7.63 0.25 -2.85
N PHE A 86 7.29 1.54 -2.93
CA PHE A 86 6.75 2.12 -4.16
C PHE A 86 7.63 1.88 -5.40
N HIS A 87 8.94 2.09 -5.28
CA HIS A 87 9.88 1.89 -6.38
C HIS A 87 10.05 0.40 -6.74
N ALA A 88 9.93 -0.50 -5.76
CA ALA A 88 9.99 -1.93 -5.98
C ALA A 88 8.74 -2.41 -6.75
N LEU A 89 7.58 -1.84 -6.43
CA LEU A 89 6.33 -2.08 -7.15
C LEU A 89 6.45 -1.71 -8.63
N ILE A 90 7.01 -0.53 -8.95
CA ILE A 90 7.29 -0.13 -10.34
C ILE A 90 8.18 -1.17 -11.03
N LYS A 91 9.31 -1.53 -10.41
CA LYS A 91 10.24 -2.50 -10.96
C LYS A 91 9.58 -3.86 -11.20
N LEU A 92 8.72 -4.33 -10.30
CA LEU A 92 8.00 -5.60 -10.47
C LEU A 92 7.14 -5.59 -11.74
N PHE A 93 6.42 -4.50 -12.03
CA PHE A 93 5.68 -4.38 -13.28
C PHE A 93 6.60 -4.30 -14.50
N GLU A 94 7.68 -3.51 -14.44
CA GLU A 94 8.64 -3.35 -15.54
C GLU A 94 9.40 -4.64 -15.87
N THR A 95 9.69 -5.48 -14.87
CA THR A 95 10.43 -6.74 -15.04
C THR A 95 9.54 -7.98 -15.09
N ASN A 96 8.22 -7.80 -15.20
CA ASN A 96 7.26 -8.89 -15.23
C ASN A 96 7.37 -9.84 -14.02
N PHE A 97 7.62 -9.28 -12.83
CA PHE A 97 7.72 -9.98 -11.54
C PHE A 97 8.86 -11.02 -11.46
N ARG A 98 9.80 -11.02 -12.42
CA ARG A 98 10.91 -11.99 -12.47
C ARG A 98 11.73 -12.04 -11.18
N ASP A 99 11.92 -10.89 -10.54
CA ASP A 99 12.81 -10.75 -9.39
C ASP A 99 12.06 -10.77 -8.04
N LEU A 100 10.78 -11.20 -8.04
CA LEU A 100 9.92 -11.19 -6.84
C LEU A 100 10.47 -12.03 -5.69
N PHE A 101 11.06 -13.20 -5.97
CA PHE A 101 11.62 -14.10 -4.97
C PHE A 101 13.15 -14.22 -5.06
N SER A 102 13.84 -13.09 -5.25
CA SER A 102 15.31 -13.09 -5.28
C SER A 102 15.88 -13.60 -3.95
N THR A 103 16.81 -14.57 -4.02
CA THR A 103 17.49 -15.19 -2.87
C THR A 103 18.90 -14.65 -2.65
N THR A 104 19.39 -13.75 -3.50
CA THR A 104 20.79 -13.31 -3.54
C THR A 104 21.21 -12.52 -2.30
N CYS A 105 20.33 -11.66 -1.81
CA CYS A 105 20.65 -10.68 -0.77
C CYS A 105 19.57 -10.63 0.34
N LEU A 106 19.12 -11.79 0.80
CA LEU A 106 18.15 -11.89 1.90
C LEU A 106 18.80 -11.68 3.26
N TYR A 107 18.10 -10.98 4.15
CA TYR A 107 18.48 -10.84 5.55
C TYR A 107 17.24 -10.70 6.45
N GLY A 108 17.38 -11.10 7.72
CA GLY A 108 16.33 -10.96 8.73
C GLY A 108 16.09 -9.49 9.08
N TYR A 109 14.81 -9.11 9.19
CA TYR A 109 14.38 -7.79 9.62
C TYR A 109 13.11 -7.92 10.47
N HIS A 110 13.28 -7.83 11.79
CA HIS A 110 12.23 -8.16 12.78
C HIS A 110 11.66 -9.57 12.54
N GLU A 111 10.33 -9.70 12.43
CA GLU A 111 9.61 -10.95 12.15
C GLU A 111 9.48 -11.26 10.66
N ALA A 112 10.17 -10.50 9.81
CA ALA A 112 10.11 -10.62 8.35
C ALA A 112 11.50 -10.84 7.72
N LEU A 113 11.52 -11.16 6.43
CA LEU A 113 12.74 -11.15 5.62
C LEU A 113 12.72 -10.00 4.65
N ARG A 114 13.89 -9.39 4.42
CA ARG A 114 14.04 -8.34 3.43
C ARG A 114 15.07 -8.74 2.38
N CYS A 115 14.78 -8.41 1.13
CA CYS A 115 15.75 -8.50 0.04
C CYS A 115 16.44 -7.14 -0.13
N ARG A 116 17.76 -7.09 -0.02
CA ARG A 116 18.52 -5.82 -0.16
C ARG A 116 18.44 -5.24 -1.57
N ASP A 117 18.38 -6.09 -2.59
CA ASP A 117 18.46 -5.65 -4.00
C ASP A 117 17.13 -5.07 -4.48
N THR A 118 16.01 -5.68 -4.07
CA THR A 118 14.66 -5.28 -4.47
C THR A 118 13.97 -4.42 -3.42
N LEU A 119 14.48 -4.41 -2.18
CA LEU A 119 13.88 -3.80 -0.99
C LEU A 119 12.52 -4.38 -0.59
N LEU A 120 12.08 -5.47 -1.22
CA LEU A 120 10.88 -6.21 -0.83
C LEU A 120 11.01 -6.78 0.58
N ILE A 121 9.91 -6.72 1.33
CA ILE A 121 9.80 -7.34 2.64
C ILE A 121 8.79 -8.48 2.56
N TYR A 122 9.28 -9.70 2.78
CA TYR A 122 8.50 -10.93 2.86
C TYR A 122 8.00 -11.09 4.30
N HIS A 123 6.71 -10.89 4.49
CA HIS A 123 6.08 -10.91 5.82
C HIS A 123 5.14 -12.11 5.94
N ASN A 124 3.99 -12.07 5.27
CA ASN A 124 2.94 -13.09 5.40
C ASN A 124 3.00 -14.19 4.33
N CYS A 125 4.07 -14.26 3.53
CA CYS A 125 4.21 -15.31 2.51
C CYS A 125 4.84 -16.61 3.05
N LEU A 126 5.49 -16.55 4.21
CA LEU A 126 6.10 -17.70 4.88
C LEU A 126 5.08 -18.39 5.77
N LYS A 127 5.04 -19.72 5.71
CA LYS A 127 4.30 -20.53 6.68
C LYS A 127 5.25 -20.81 7.84
N LEU A 128 5.03 -20.13 8.96
CA LEU A 128 5.85 -20.28 10.16
C LEU A 128 5.12 -21.18 11.17
N ALA A 129 5.85 -22.03 11.87
CA ALA A 129 5.29 -22.72 13.03
C ALA A 129 5.08 -21.72 14.19
N GLU A 130 4.25 -22.08 15.16
CA GLU A 130 4.02 -21.24 16.34
C GLU A 130 5.34 -20.97 17.08
N GLY A 131 5.65 -19.69 17.31
CA GLY A 131 6.89 -19.25 17.96
C GLY A 131 8.13 -19.24 17.06
N GLU A 132 8.02 -19.62 15.79
CA GLU A 132 9.12 -19.56 14.83
C GLU A 132 9.23 -18.18 14.17
N SER A 133 10.44 -17.64 14.05
CA SER A 133 10.71 -16.39 13.36
C SER A 133 11.13 -16.62 11.91
N ALA A 134 10.82 -15.68 11.03
CA ALA A 134 11.25 -15.74 9.64
C ALA A 134 12.79 -15.80 9.51
N SER A 135 13.29 -16.75 8.71
CA SER A 135 14.72 -16.95 8.47
C SER A 135 15.02 -17.26 7.00
N VAL A 136 16.26 -17.01 6.57
CA VAL A 136 16.69 -17.26 5.19
C VAL A 136 16.57 -18.75 4.85
N GLU A 137 16.81 -19.62 5.83
CA GLU A 137 16.70 -21.07 5.72
C GLU A 137 15.25 -21.48 5.45
N ILE A 138 14.29 -20.95 6.21
CA ILE A 138 12.86 -21.22 6.01
C ILE A 138 12.41 -20.71 4.64
N PHE A 139 12.84 -19.51 4.25
CA PHE A 139 12.52 -18.96 2.94
C PHE A 139 13.04 -19.84 1.81
N ARG A 140 14.28 -20.30 1.90
CA ARG A 140 14.87 -21.22 0.91
C ARG A 140 14.12 -22.54 0.85
N ALA A 141 13.76 -23.11 2.00
CA ALA A 141 12.99 -24.35 2.09
C ALA A 141 11.60 -24.23 1.46
N GLN A 142 10.98 -23.04 1.53
CA GLN A 142 9.64 -22.79 1.00
C GLN A 142 9.64 -22.10 -0.38
N HIS A 143 10.80 -21.86 -0.98
CA HIS A 143 10.96 -21.01 -2.16
C HIS A 143 10.12 -21.47 -3.36
N GLU A 144 10.19 -22.77 -3.69
CA GLU A 144 9.46 -23.33 -4.83
C GLU A 144 7.94 -23.32 -4.61
N ARG A 145 7.48 -23.59 -3.37
CA ARG A 145 6.07 -23.47 -2.99
C ARG A 145 5.58 -22.03 -3.21
N MET A 146 6.29 -21.05 -2.68
CA MET A 146 5.94 -19.64 -2.83
C MET A 146 5.92 -19.22 -4.30
N LYS A 147 6.93 -19.60 -5.10
CA LYS A 147 6.93 -19.33 -6.54
C LYS A 147 5.68 -19.88 -7.22
N GLN A 148 5.28 -21.11 -6.94
CA GLN A 148 4.11 -21.73 -7.56
C GLN A 148 2.82 -21.00 -7.16
N GLU A 149 2.61 -20.77 -5.87
CA GLU A 149 1.42 -20.08 -5.35
C GLU A 149 1.27 -18.66 -5.94
N TYR A 150 2.35 -17.89 -5.97
CA TYR A 150 2.30 -16.51 -6.47
C TYR A 150 2.28 -16.44 -8.00
N ASN A 151 2.84 -17.43 -8.70
CA ASN A 151 2.65 -17.53 -10.15
C ASN A 151 1.18 -17.78 -10.49
N ALA A 152 0.46 -18.60 -9.72
CA ALA A 152 -0.98 -18.81 -9.92
C ALA A 152 -1.77 -17.51 -9.69
N LEU A 153 -1.50 -16.80 -8.60
CA LEU A 153 -2.10 -15.49 -8.32
C LEU A 153 -1.79 -14.46 -9.42
N LEU A 154 -0.55 -14.45 -9.94
CA LEU A 154 -0.15 -13.57 -11.03
C LEU A 154 -0.87 -13.92 -12.33
N GLN A 155 -1.07 -15.20 -12.63
CA GLN A 155 -1.85 -15.66 -13.78
C GLN A 155 -3.31 -15.22 -13.69
N GLU A 156 -3.90 -15.20 -12.50
CA GLU A 156 -5.25 -14.66 -12.29
C GLU A 156 -5.30 -13.15 -12.55
N ILE A 157 -4.32 -12.38 -12.05
CA ILE A 157 -4.21 -10.94 -12.34
C ILE A 157 -4.05 -10.72 -13.85
N ASP A 158 -3.17 -11.47 -14.50
CA ASP A 158 -2.94 -11.41 -15.95
C ASP A 158 -4.23 -11.68 -16.72
N LYS A 159 -5.02 -12.68 -16.32
CA LYS A 159 -6.30 -13.02 -16.94
C LYS A 159 -7.30 -11.87 -16.81
N ILE A 160 -7.42 -11.28 -15.62
CA ILE A 160 -8.30 -10.14 -15.37
C ILE A 160 -7.88 -8.93 -16.21
N CYS A 161 -6.59 -8.58 -16.16
CA CYS A 161 -6.05 -7.38 -16.78
C CYS A 161 -5.94 -7.46 -18.32
N ARG A 162 -5.89 -8.68 -18.89
CA ARG A 162 -6.00 -8.90 -20.35
C ARG A 162 -7.45 -9.05 -20.81
N GLY A 163 -8.39 -9.14 -19.88
CA GLY A 163 -9.81 -9.20 -20.17
C GLY A 163 -10.38 -7.83 -20.55
N LYS A 164 -11.72 -7.75 -20.59
CA LYS A 164 -12.46 -6.48 -20.83
C LYS A 164 -12.87 -5.79 -19.53
N SER A 165 -12.26 -6.16 -18.41
CA SER A 165 -12.60 -5.64 -17.08
C SER A 165 -12.03 -4.25 -16.88
N ARG A 166 -12.83 -3.37 -16.26
CA ARG A 166 -12.39 -2.09 -15.70
C ARG A 166 -11.78 -2.36 -14.33
N VAL A 167 -10.49 -2.09 -14.17
CA VAL A 167 -9.76 -2.45 -12.95
C VAL A 167 -9.43 -1.21 -12.13
N LEU A 168 -9.75 -1.24 -10.84
CA LEU A 168 -9.23 -0.26 -9.88
C LEU A 168 -8.07 -0.89 -9.10
N PHE A 169 -6.87 -0.40 -9.36
CA PHE A 169 -5.75 -0.69 -8.50
C PHE A 169 -5.80 0.22 -7.27
N VAL A 170 -5.47 -0.30 -6.10
CA VAL A 170 -5.54 0.47 -4.85
C VAL A 170 -4.22 0.37 -4.10
N ARG A 171 -3.70 1.50 -3.64
CA ARG A 171 -2.43 1.60 -2.93
C ARG A 171 -2.56 2.53 -1.73
N ASP A 172 -2.40 2.00 -0.52
CA ASP A 172 -2.38 2.79 0.73
C ASP A 172 -0.94 3.18 1.10
N TRP A 173 -0.76 4.43 1.54
CA TRP A 173 0.51 4.90 2.08
C TRP A 173 0.70 4.39 3.51
N ARG A 174 1.43 3.29 3.68
CA ARG A 174 1.87 2.78 4.99
C ARG A 174 3.30 2.23 5.01
N GLU A 175 4.12 2.64 4.05
CA GLU A 175 5.50 2.16 3.90
C GLU A 175 6.37 2.44 5.14
N THR A 176 6.10 3.51 5.90
CA THR A 176 6.95 3.99 7.00
C THR A 176 7.02 3.09 8.23
N LEU A 177 6.05 2.19 8.45
CA LEU A 177 6.06 1.27 9.61
C LEU A 177 7.21 0.25 9.56
N HIS A 178 7.81 0.02 8.39
CA HIS A 178 8.88 -0.98 8.22
C HIS A 178 10.24 -0.39 7.81
N TYR A 179 10.44 0.92 7.98
CA TYR A 179 11.74 1.58 7.79
C TYR A 179 12.29 2.18 9.09
N GLU A 180 11.83 1.70 10.25
CA GLU A 180 12.43 2.10 11.52
C GLU A 180 13.89 1.62 11.58
N GLY A 181 14.81 2.57 11.72
CA GLY A 181 16.26 2.34 11.76
C GLY A 181 16.97 2.61 10.44
N SER A 182 17.76 3.69 10.39
CA SER A 182 19.00 4.01 9.64
C SER A 182 19.22 3.53 8.18
N HIS A 183 18.27 2.86 7.55
CA HIS A 183 18.36 2.28 6.21
C HIS A 183 17.24 2.79 5.31
N ARG A 184 16.78 4.01 5.57
CA ARG A 184 16.23 4.83 4.50
C ARG A 184 17.44 5.19 3.63
N PRO A 185 17.57 4.70 2.38
CA PRO A 185 18.51 5.36 1.48
C PRO A 185 18.14 6.85 1.53
N LEU A 186 19.11 7.75 1.66
CA LEU A 186 18.87 9.21 1.62
C LEU A 186 18.07 9.64 0.35
N HIS A 187 17.96 8.73 -0.62
CA HIS A 187 17.17 8.80 -1.84
C HIS A 187 15.95 7.87 -1.77
N SER A 188 15.14 7.87 -0.69
CA SER A 188 13.78 7.33 -0.79
C SER A 188 13.05 8.19 -1.82
N VAL A 189 13.17 7.79 -3.08
CA VAL A 189 12.75 8.50 -4.28
C VAL A 189 11.30 8.90 -4.06
N ALA A 190 11.01 10.20 -4.25
CA ALA A 190 9.63 10.66 -4.28
C ALA A 190 8.80 9.70 -5.16
N PRO A 191 7.62 9.23 -4.71
CA PRO A 191 6.82 8.30 -5.49
C PRO A 191 6.60 8.80 -6.92
N ASP A 192 7.03 8.01 -7.92
CA ASP A 192 6.83 8.32 -9.33
C ASP A 192 5.53 7.69 -9.82
N PHE A 193 4.41 8.38 -9.52
CA PHE A 193 3.07 7.88 -9.81
C PHE A 193 2.82 7.65 -11.31
N LYS A 194 3.35 8.53 -12.17
CA LYS A 194 3.21 8.39 -13.63
C LYS A 194 3.95 7.17 -14.14
N ARG A 195 5.17 6.92 -13.63
CA ARG A 195 5.93 5.73 -14.01
C ARG A 195 5.25 4.44 -13.58
N LEU A 196 4.63 4.40 -12.40
CA LEU A 196 3.83 3.23 -12.00
C LEU A 196 2.66 2.99 -12.96
N ALA A 197 1.89 4.04 -13.28
CA ALA A 197 0.80 3.93 -14.24
C ALA A 197 1.27 3.47 -15.63
N ASN A 198 2.42 3.98 -16.08
CA ASN A 198 3.03 3.57 -17.35
C ASN A 198 3.51 2.13 -17.32
N ALA A 199 4.13 1.66 -16.22
CA ALA A 199 4.56 0.27 -16.09
C ALA A 199 3.37 -0.71 -16.13
N ILE A 200 2.25 -0.38 -15.48
CA ILE A 200 1.02 -1.15 -15.56
C ILE A 200 0.47 -1.17 -16.99
N ALA A 201 0.39 -0.01 -17.65
CA ALA A 201 -0.12 0.10 -19.02
C ALA A 201 0.78 -0.63 -20.05
N GLN A 202 2.09 -0.66 -19.83
CA GLN A 202 3.04 -1.41 -20.66
C GLN A 202 2.85 -2.92 -20.51
N ARG A 203 2.64 -3.42 -19.28
CA ARG A 203 2.40 -4.84 -19.03
C ARG A 203 1.02 -5.30 -19.55
N TYR A 204 0.01 -4.45 -19.43
CA TYR A 204 -1.37 -4.72 -19.87
C TYR A 204 -1.85 -3.69 -20.90
N PRO A 205 -1.40 -3.79 -22.17
CA PRO A 205 -1.84 -2.88 -23.21
C PRO A 205 -3.35 -2.91 -23.41
N GLY A 206 -3.99 -1.74 -23.39
CA GLY A 206 -5.44 -1.60 -23.63
C GLY A 206 -6.33 -1.85 -22.40
N LEU A 207 -5.76 -2.10 -21.23
CA LEU A 207 -6.52 -2.19 -19.97
C LEU A 207 -7.17 -0.84 -19.65
N ASP A 208 -8.48 -0.83 -19.37
CA ASP A 208 -9.16 0.29 -18.71
C ASP A 208 -8.93 0.21 -17.21
N PHE A 209 -8.08 1.08 -16.67
CA PHE A 209 -7.79 1.10 -15.24
C PHE A 209 -7.65 2.50 -14.67
N LYS A 210 -7.87 2.57 -13.35
CA LYS A 210 -7.39 3.66 -12.51
C LYS A 210 -6.56 3.12 -11.35
N ILE A 211 -5.76 3.98 -10.73
CA ILE A 211 -5.03 3.71 -9.50
C ILE A 211 -5.51 4.70 -8.44
N LEU A 212 -6.10 4.18 -7.37
CA LEU A 212 -6.44 4.93 -6.17
C LEU A 212 -5.25 4.91 -5.20
N PHE A 213 -4.68 6.07 -4.94
CA PHE A 213 -3.67 6.30 -3.92
C PHE A 213 -4.34 6.89 -2.67
N THR A 214 -4.29 6.16 -1.56
CA THR A 214 -4.80 6.63 -0.28
C THR A 214 -3.67 7.12 0.63
N ASN A 215 -3.88 8.28 1.28
CA ASN A 215 -2.98 8.83 2.31
C ASN A 215 -1.60 9.30 1.81
N TYR A 216 -1.48 9.67 0.53
CA TYR A 216 -0.24 10.20 -0.07
C TYR A 216 -0.04 11.73 0.11
N GLY A 217 -0.75 12.35 1.06
CA GLY A 217 -0.59 13.78 1.37
C GLY A 217 -1.05 14.68 0.22
N ASP A 218 -0.29 15.73 -0.08
CA ASP A 218 -0.65 16.71 -1.12
C ASP A 218 -0.28 16.26 -2.54
N ALA A 219 -0.01 14.95 -2.74
CA ALA A 219 0.27 14.39 -4.04
C ALA A 219 -0.87 14.68 -5.02
N CYS A 220 -0.55 15.43 -6.07
CA CYS A 220 -1.46 15.74 -7.16
C CYS A 220 -0.66 15.61 -8.45
N VAL A 221 -1.11 14.71 -9.32
CA VAL A 221 -0.49 14.42 -10.60
C VAL A 221 -1.56 14.48 -11.67
N ASP A 222 -1.37 15.35 -12.66
CA ASP A 222 -2.27 15.45 -13.81
C ASP A 222 -2.08 14.24 -14.74
N ASP A 223 -2.84 13.18 -14.44
CA ASP A 223 -2.98 11.96 -15.22
C ASP A 223 -4.37 11.35 -14.92
N PRO A 224 -5.22 11.14 -15.95
CA PRO A 224 -6.60 10.70 -15.76
C PRO A 224 -6.75 9.29 -15.17
N ARG A 225 -5.66 8.50 -15.15
CA ARG A 225 -5.62 7.16 -14.56
C ARG A 225 -5.42 7.21 -13.04
N LEU A 226 -5.13 8.36 -12.45
CA LEU A 226 -4.77 8.46 -11.04
C LEU A 226 -5.87 9.15 -10.23
N ILE A 227 -6.20 8.57 -9.08
CA ILE A 227 -7.09 9.14 -8.08
C ILE A 227 -6.30 9.26 -6.79
N PHE A 228 -6.33 10.43 -6.16
CA PHE A 228 -5.68 10.67 -4.86
C PHE A 228 -6.74 11.00 -3.83
N PHE A 229 -6.67 10.35 -2.67
CA PHE A 229 -7.57 10.63 -1.56
C PHE A 229 -6.87 10.47 -0.21
N ASN A 230 -7.02 11.44 0.68
CA ASN A 230 -6.52 11.31 2.05
C ASN A 230 -7.68 11.00 2.98
N LEU A 231 -7.60 9.88 3.68
CA LEU A 231 -8.56 9.55 4.73
C LEU A 231 -8.43 10.57 5.85
N ARG A 232 -9.57 10.98 6.41
CA ARG A 232 -9.62 11.91 7.55
C ARG A 232 -9.49 11.16 8.89
N THR A 233 -8.64 10.15 8.92
CA THR A 233 -8.38 9.32 10.11
C THR A 233 -6.88 9.29 10.40
N PRO A 234 -6.47 9.21 11.68
CA PRO A 234 -5.07 9.01 12.04
C PRO A 234 -4.51 7.72 11.44
N ASP A 235 -3.20 7.72 11.14
CA ASP A 235 -2.50 6.52 10.63
C ASP A 235 -2.60 5.34 11.59
N VAL A 236 -2.64 5.62 12.90
CA VAL A 236 -2.91 4.63 13.95
C VAL A 236 -4.30 4.91 14.50
N CYS A 237 -5.27 4.13 14.05
CA CYS A 237 -6.62 4.11 14.57
C CYS A 237 -7.10 2.66 14.64
N ASP A 238 -8.17 2.42 15.40
CA ASP A 238 -8.81 1.11 15.41
C ASP A 238 -9.35 0.73 14.02
N ASP A 239 -9.44 -0.57 13.78
CA ASP A 239 -9.80 -1.11 12.46
C ASP A 239 -11.21 -0.65 12.03
N LEU A 240 -12.14 -0.44 12.98
CA LEU A 240 -13.49 0.05 12.69
C LEU A 240 -13.49 1.49 12.17
N LYS A 241 -12.70 2.39 12.78
CA LYS A 241 -12.55 3.77 12.29
C LYS A 241 -11.89 3.80 10.91
N LYS A 242 -10.85 2.98 10.69
CA LYS A 242 -10.21 2.88 9.35
C LYS A 242 -11.22 2.41 8.31
N LEU A 243 -12.01 1.37 8.62
CA LEU A 243 -13.05 0.86 7.73
C LEU A 243 -14.11 1.92 7.41
N ASN A 244 -14.62 2.63 8.41
CA ASN A 244 -15.62 3.68 8.18
C ASN A 244 -15.08 4.80 7.28
N ALA A 245 -13.83 5.22 7.47
CA ALA A 245 -13.21 6.21 6.59
C ALA A 245 -13.05 5.71 5.15
N TRP A 246 -12.79 4.43 4.95
CA TRP A 246 -12.79 3.81 3.61
C TRP A 246 -14.17 3.81 2.96
N LYS A 247 -15.23 3.51 3.72
CA LYS A 247 -16.62 3.59 3.24
C LYS A 247 -17.00 5.02 2.87
N ASP A 248 -16.65 5.99 3.70
CA ASP A 248 -16.89 7.42 3.43
C ASP A 248 -16.13 7.88 2.17
N MET A 249 -14.88 7.46 2.01
CA MET A 249 -14.09 7.71 0.80
C MET A 249 -14.77 7.12 -0.44
N ALA A 250 -15.17 5.85 -0.38
CA ALA A 250 -15.81 5.17 -1.50
C ALA A 250 -17.07 5.91 -1.94
N MET A 251 -17.91 6.29 -0.97
CA MET A 251 -19.14 7.05 -1.22
C MET A 251 -18.84 8.45 -1.79
N HIS A 252 -17.84 9.15 -1.25
CA HIS A 252 -17.44 10.48 -1.72
C HIS A 252 -16.91 10.45 -3.17
N LEU A 253 -16.14 9.44 -3.50
CA LEU A 253 -15.55 9.26 -4.83
C LEU A 253 -16.50 8.59 -5.84
N GLY A 254 -17.70 8.17 -5.40
CA GLY A 254 -18.64 7.40 -6.22
C GLY A 254 -18.05 6.07 -6.71
N LEU A 255 -17.19 5.43 -5.90
CA LEU A 255 -16.57 4.15 -6.20
C LEU A 255 -17.54 3.01 -5.87
N TYR A 256 -17.80 2.13 -6.84
CA TYR A 256 -18.54 0.90 -6.60
C TYR A 256 -18.11 -0.21 -7.55
N ILE A 257 -18.36 -1.45 -7.12
CA ILE A 257 -18.18 -2.63 -7.98
C ILE A 257 -19.45 -2.85 -8.80
N LYS A 258 -19.29 -2.98 -10.11
CA LYS A 258 -20.38 -3.27 -11.03
C LYS A 258 -20.77 -4.74 -10.88
N ASN A 259 -21.63 -5.03 -9.92
CA ASN A 259 -22.30 -6.32 -9.85
C ASN A 259 -23.49 -6.33 -10.81
N GLU A 260 -23.56 -7.33 -11.68
CA GLU A 260 -24.74 -7.59 -12.53
C GLU A 260 -26.02 -7.86 -11.69
N ASN A 261 -25.93 -7.99 -10.36
CA ASN A 261 -27.03 -8.39 -9.48
C ASN A 261 -27.53 -7.33 -8.46
N MET A 262 -27.10 -6.07 -8.52
CA MET A 262 -27.53 -5.06 -7.51
C MET A 262 -28.64 -4.09 -7.96
N TRP A 263 -29.26 -4.31 -9.12
CA TRP A 263 -30.42 -3.51 -9.59
C TRP A 263 -31.75 -4.28 -9.62
N ASN A 264 -31.89 -5.31 -8.77
CA ASN A 264 -33.17 -5.96 -8.50
C ASN A 264 -33.34 -6.11 -6.98
N ASN A 265 -33.79 -5.06 -6.31
CA ASN A 265 -34.66 -5.08 -5.12
C ASN A 265 -35.11 -3.66 -4.78
#